data_AF-A0A6C0C7W6-F1
#
_entry.id   AF-A0A6C0C7W6-F1
#
_cell.length_a   1.000
_cell.length_b   1.000
_cell.length_c   1.000
_cell.angle_alpha   90.00
_cell.angle_beta   90.00
_cell.angle_gamma   90.00
#
_symmetry.space_group_name_H-M   'P 1'
#
loop_
_entity.id
_entity.type
_entity.pdbx_description
1 polymer ?
#
loop_
_entity_poly.entity_id
_entity_poly.type
_entity_poly.pdbx_seq_one_letter_code
_entity_poly.pdbx_strand_id
1 'polypeptide(L)'
;MEEMIFLIIKDNVEYSRGYSESVVKLENQLKESYNCKSAVKLENQLKESYNCKFAIIANSGLTAISTVYKGTYLKYCKDHVNLIYSNELYTETQDVILSFKQYYFKDANTESFEITESESLLTTFFDKYFGQINILFFESSSNPHSYVFLTLILSRDYANYLRYCM
;
A
#
# COMPACT_ATOMS: atom_id res chain seq x y z
N MET A 1 15.35 -19.58 -4.20
CA MET A 1 15.39 -18.71 -3.00
C MET A 1 14.10 -17.93 -3.04
N GLU A 2 13.17 -18.21 -2.13
CA GLU A 2 11.90 -17.48 -2.05
C GLU A 2 12.18 -16.10 -1.46
N GLU A 3 11.87 -15.04 -2.22
CA GLU A 3 12.01 -13.66 -1.78
C GLU A 3 10.91 -13.33 -0.75
N MET A 4 11.31 -13.18 0.51
CA MET A 4 10.46 -12.67 1.58
C MET A 4 10.34 -11.15 1.39
N ILE A 5 9.14 -10.67 1.03
CA ILE A 5 8.86 -9.23 0.87
C ILE A 5 8.18 -8.70 2.14
N PHE A 6 8.62 -7.52 2.57
CA PHE A 6 8.28 -6.89 3.84
C PHE A 6 7.12 -5.92 3.70
N LEU A 7 6.18 -5.97 4.64
CA LEU A 7 5.16 -4.95 4.81
C LEU A 7 5.70 -3.85 5.74
N ILE A 8 5.92 -2.65 5.23
CA ILE A 8 6.33 -1.49 6.02
C ILE A 8 5.15 -0.50 6.01
N ILE A 9 4.60 -0.18 7.18
CA ILE A 9 3.57 0.87 7.29
C ILE A 9 4.17 2.07 8.04
N LYS A 10 4.70 3.06 7.30
CA LYS A 10 5.09 4.36 7.87
C LYS A 10 3.85 5.23 8.05
N ASP A 11 3.30 5.28 9.25
CA ASP A 11 2.30 6.30 9.64
C ASP A 11 3.02 7.53 10.17
N ASN A 12 2.97 8.65 9.44
CA ASN A 12 3.45 9.97 9.88
C ASN A 12 2.31 10.89 10.37
N VAL A 13 1.15 10.35 10.74
CA VAL A 13 -0.01 11.15 11.18
C VAL A 13 -0.47 10.70 12.56
N GLU A 14 -0.50 11.64 13.51
CA GLU A 14 -1.14 11.46 14.81
C GLU A 14 -2.64 11.15 14.61
N TYR A 15 -3.02 9.88 14.78
CA TYR A 15 -4.43 9.48 14.71
C TYR A 15 -5.15 9.81 16.01
N SER A 16 -5.79 10.99 16.04
CA SER A 16 -6.87 11.31 16.97
C SER A 16 -8.22 10.92 16.36
N ARG A 17 -8.54 9.62 16.29
CA ARG A 17 -9.94 9.10 16.31
C ARG A 17 -9.96 7.56 16.23
N GLY A 18 -10.56 6.97 17.29
CA GLY A 18 -11.06 5.60 17.45
C GLY A 18 -10.64 4.53 16.46
N TYR A 19 -9.84 3.57 16.96
CA TYR A 19 -9.69 2.24 16.36
C TYR A 19 -11.07 1.61 16.12
N SER A 20 -11.39 1.20 14.89
CA SER A 20 -12.59 0.39 14.63
C SER A 20 -12.33 -1.07 15.04
N GLU A 21 -13.32 -1.72 15.65
CA GLU A 21 -13.26 -3.11 16.10
C GLU A 21 -12.83 -4.10 14.99
N SER A 22 -13.07 -3.76 13.72
CA SER A 22 -12.66 -4.51 12.55
C SER A 22 -11.14 -4.63 12.39
N VAL A 23 -10.37 -3.60 12.75
CA VAL A 23 -8.89 -3.62 12.70
C VAL A 23 -8.34 -4.52 13.79
N VAL A 24 -8.88 -4.41 15.01
CA VAL A 24 -8.51 -5.27 16.15
C VAL A 24 -8.84 -6.74 15.87
N LYS A 25 -9.95 -7.00 15.17
CA LYS A 25 -10.33 -8.36 14.77
C LYS A 25 -9.38 -8.95 13.73
N LEU A 26 -8.92 -8.15 12.77
CA LEU A 26 -7.89 -8.55 11.81
C LEU A 26 -6.56 -8.85 12.51
N GLU A 27 -6.16 -8.00 13.46
CA GLU A 27 -4.94 -8.20 14.27
C GLU A 27 -4.96 -9.55 15.00
N ASN A 28 -6.10 -9.91 15.60
CA ASN A 28 -6.22 -11.16 16.33
C ASN A 28 -6.19 -12.38 15.40
N GLN A 29 -6.87 -12.32 14.25
CA GLN A 29 -6.84 -13.40 13.25
C GLN A 29 -5.45 -13.62 12.65
N LEU A 30 -4.68 -12.54 12.43
CA LEU A 30 -3.31 -12.62 11.91
C LEU A 30 -2.31 -13.15 12.96
N LYS A 31 -2.49 -12.79 14.24
CA LYS A 31 -1.66 -13.29 15.34
C LYS A 31 -1.85 -14.79 15.60
N GLU A 32 -3.08 -15.28 15.47
CA GLU A 32 -3.39 -16.70 15.70
C GLU A 32 -2.80 -17.62 14.62
N SER A 33 -2.64 -17.15 13.38
CA SER A 33 -2.12 -18.00 12.29
C SER A 33 -0.59 -18.12 12.22
N TYR A 34 0.17 -17.27 12.92
CA TYR A 34 1.64 -17.18 12.76
C TYR A 34 2.42 -17.18 14.09
N ASN A 35 1.95 -17.91 15.10
CA ASN A 35 2.52 -17.86 16.45
C ASN A 35 3.84 -18.66 16.59
N CYS A 36 4.86 -18.30 15.82
CA CYS A 36 6.24 -18.72 16.01
C CYS A 36 7.03 -17.57 16.64
N LYS A 37 7.73 -17.83 17.75
CA LYS A 37 8.55 -16.81 18.44
C LYS A 37 9.57 -16.11 17.53
N SER A 38 9.99 -16.76 16.44
CA SER A 38 10.87 -16.16 15.41
C SER A 38 10.16 -15.09 14.57
N ALA A 39 8.89 -15.28 14.24
CA ALA A 39 8.10 -14.34 13.43
C ALA A 39 7.88 -13.03 14.18
N VAL A 40 7.44 -13.10 15.44
CA VAL A 40 7.25 -11.91 16.30
C VAL A 40 8.55 -11.13 16.51
N LYS A 41 9.68 -11.85 16.66
CA LYS A 41 11.00 -11.20 16.77
C LYS A 41 11.35 -10.45 15.48
N LEU A 42 11.16 -11.10 14.32
CA LEU A 42 11.44 -10.49 13.03
C LEU A 42 10.55 -9.28 12.76
N GLU A 43 9.25 -9.35 13.07
CA GLU A 43 8.34 -8.20 12.98
C GLU A 43 8.83 -7.00 13.79
N ASN A 44 9.30 -7.21 15.03
CA ASN A 44 9.83 -6.11 15.85
C ASN A 44 11.11 -5.52 15.26
N GLN A 45 12.02 -6.36 14.74
CA GLN A 45 13.24 -5.88 14.08
C GLN A 45 12.92 -5.06 12.82
N LEU A 46 11.90 -5.45 12.06
CA LEU A 46 11.45 -4.71 10.89
C LEU A 46 10.80 -3.38 11.26
N LYS A 47 9.98 -3.36 12.33
CA LYS A 47 9.41 -2.11 12.88
C LYS A 47 10.48 -1.08 13.20
N GLU A 48 11.53 -1.51 13.89
CA GLU A 48 12.65 -0.65 14.25
C GLU A 48 13.44 -0.21 13.01
N SER A 49 13.79 -1.14 12.13
CA SER A 49 14.63 -0.86 10.94
C SER A 49 13.98 0.11 9.96
N TYR A 50 12.66 0.00 9.78
CA TYR A 50 11.92 0.83 8.85
C TYR A 50 11.15 1.98 9.50
N ASN A 51 11.29 2.16 10.82
CA ASN A 51 10.56 3.14 11.62
C ASN A 51 9.05 3.10 11.33
N CYS A 52 8.47 1.91 11.40
CA CYS A 52 7.03 1.68 11.22
C CYS A 52 6.35 1.24 12.50
N LYS A 53 5.06 1.59 12.64
CA LYS A 53 4.25 1.20 13.80
C LYS A 53 3.94 -0.29 13.80
N PHE A 54 3.73 -0.85 12.61
CA PHE A 54 3.39 -2.24 12.38
C PHE A 54 4.23 -2.83 11.25
N ALA A 55 4.58 -4.10 11.41
CA ALA A 55 5.16 -4.96 10.39
C ALA A 55 4.43 -6.29 10.49
N ILE A 56 4.08 -6.87 9.35
CA ILE A 56 3.37 -8.14 9.24
C ILE A 56 4.17 -9.01 8.30
N ILE A 57 4.40 -10.27 8.70
CA ILE A 57 5.06 -11.25 7.85
C ILE A 57 4.00 -11.96 6.99
N ALA A 58 4.22 -11.96 5.68
CA ALA A 58 3.45 -12.74 4.73
C ALA A 58 4.30 -13.91 4.20
N ASN A 59 3.64 -14.96 3.68
CA ASN A 59 4.30 -16.12 3.10
C ASN A 59 4.80 -15.88 1.65
N SER A 60 4.46 -14.75 1.02
CA SER A 60 4.99 -14.32 -0.28
C SER A 60 4.79 -12.80 -0.47
N GLY A 61 5.47 -12.20 -1.44
CA GLY A 61 5.25 -10.80 -1.81
C GLY A 61 3.86 -10.50 -2.34
N LEU A 62 3.30 -11.37 -3.19
CA LEU A 62 1.92 -11.21 -3.67
C LEU A 62 0.91 -11.31 -2.53
N THR A 63 1.16 -12.15 -1.52
CA THR A 63 0.34 -12.21 -0.31
C THR A 63 0.50 -10.95 0.55
N ALA A 64 1.70 -10.39 0.64
CA ALA A 64 1.92 -9.11 1.31
C ALA A 64 1.10 -8.00 0.64
N ILE A 65 1.24 -7.83 -0.67
CA ILE A 65 0.49 -6.84 -1.48
C ILE A 65 -1.01 -7.05 -1.31
N SER A 66 -1.49 -8.29 -1.42
CA SER A 66 -2.92 -8.61 -1.22
C SER A 66 -3.42 -8.27 0.18
N THR A 67 -2.57 -8.43 1.20
CA THR A 67 -2.91 -8.11 2.59
C THR A 67 -3.02 -6.60 2.78
N VAL A 68 -2.12 -5.82 2.16
CA VAL A 68 -2.22 -4.35 2.11
C VAL A 68 -3.57 -3.93 1.54
N TYR A 69 -3.90 -4.42 0.34
CA TYR A 69 -5.13 -4.04 -0.35
C TYR A 69 -6.39 -4.45 0.42
N LYS A 70 -6.40 -5.60 1.09
CA LYS A 70 -7.51 -5.99 2.01
C LYS A 70 -7.64 -5.03 3.17
N GLY A 71 -6.53 -4.65 3.82
CA GLY A 71 -6.54 -3.67 4.91
C GLY A 71 -7.09 -2.32 4.44
N THR A 72 -6.64 -1.87 3.28
CA THR A 72 -7.12 -0.64 2.62
C THR A 72 -8.61 -0.71 2.29
N TYR A 73 -9.09 -1.84 1.77
CA TYR A 73 -10.52 -2.07 1.55
C TYR A 73 -11.32 -1.98 2.86
N LEU A 74 -10.89 -2.64 3.93
CA LEU A 74 -11.62 -2.59 5.20
C LEU A 74 -11.72 -1.17 5.76
N LYS A 75 -10.74 -0.31 5.45
CA LYS A 75 -10.74 1.10 5.83
C LYS A 75 -11.68 1.96 4.97
N TYR A 76 -11.75 1.69 3.66
CA TYR A 76 -12.44 2.54 2.67
C TYR A 76 -13.59 1.85 1.93
N CYS A 77 -14.13 0.74 2.44
CA CYS A 77 -15.15 -0.06 1.74
C CYS A 77 -16.47 0.67 1.49
N LYS A 78 -16.69 1.82 2.14
CA LYS A 78 -17.86 2.69 1.97
C LYS A 78 -17.56 3.96 1.18
N ASP A 79 -16.32 4.17 0.82
CA ASP A 79 -15.86 5.37 0.13
C ASP A 79 -15.61 5.08 -1.35
N HIS A 80 -15.76 6.10 -2.19
CA HIS A 80 -15.26 6.05 -3.55
C HIS A 80 -13.74 6.23 -3.53
N VAL A 81 -13.00 5.33 -4.18
CA VAL A 81 -11.54 5.35 -4.22
C VAL A 81 -11.02 5.37 -5.66
N ASN A 82 -9.85 5.95 -5.85
CA ASN A 82 -9.09 5.88 -7.09
C ASN A 82 -7.83 5.03 -6.85
N LEU A 83 -7.70 3.94 -7.59
CA LEU A 83 -6.52 3.08 -7.57
C LEU A 83 -5.55 3.56 -8.64
N ILE A 84 -4.43 4.11 -8.22
CA ILE A 84 -3.41 4.67 -9.12
C ILE A 84 -2.15 3.82 -8.97
N TYR A 85 -1.58 3.36 -10.07
CA TYR A 85 -0.42 2.45 -10.03
C TYR A 85 0.64 2.77 -11.09
N SER A 86 1.91 2.49 -10.82
CA SER A 86 2.96 2.66 -11.84
C SER A 86 2.78 1.65 -12.97
N ASN A 87 3.17 2.03 -14.18
CA ASN A 87 3.14 1.15 -15.34
C ASN A 87 4.25 0.09 -15.34
N GLU A 88 5.27 0.26 -14.50
CA GLU A 88 6.30 -0.74 -14.25
C GLU A 88 6.14 -1.33 -12.85
N LEU A 89 5.79 -2.61 -12.81
CA LEU A 89 5.55 -3.40 -11.62
C LEU A 89 6.08 -4.82 -11.84
N TYR A 90 6.34 -5.54 -10.75
CA TYR A 90 6.50 -6.98 -10.82
C TYR A 90 5.30 -7.67 -11.53
N THR A 91 5.59 -8.66 -12.38
CA THR A 91 4.70 -9.19 -13.43
C THR A 91 3.26 -9.46 -12.97
N GLU A 92 3.05 -10.14 -11.84
CA GLU A 92 1.69 -10.46 -11.35
C GLU A 92 1.03 -9.37 -10.49
N THR A 93 1.74 -8.29 -10.16
CA THR A 93 1.23 -7.26 -9.24
C THR A 93 0.05 -6.52 -9.84
N GLN A 94 0.10 -6.20 -11.14
CA GLN A 94 -1.01 -5.51 -11.80
C GLN A 94 -2.30 -6.34 -11.76
N ASP A 95 -2.20 -7.65 -11.98
CA ASP A 95 -3.36 -8.56 -11.91
C ASP A 95 -3.98 -8.60 -10.52
N VAL A 96 -3.16 -8.51 -9.46
CA VAL A 96 -3.64 -8.39 -8.08
C VAL A 96 -4.46 -7.10 -7.93
N ILE A 97 -3.92 -5.94 -8.35
CA ILE A 97 -4.60 -4.63 -8.25
C ILE A 97 -5.94 -4.65 -8.98
N LEU A 98 -5.95 -5.16 -10.21
CA LEU A 98 -7.17 -5.25 -11.05
C LEU A 98 -8.19 -6.24 -10.47
N SER A 99 -7.73 -7.35 -9.90
CA SER A 99 -8.60 -8.27 -9.17
C SER A 99 -9.24 -7.58 -7.95
N PHE A 100 -8.49 -6.74 -7.22
CA PHE A 100 -9.04 -5.98 -6.10
C PHE A 100 -10.13 -5.01 -6.53
N LYS A 101 -9.95 -4.32 -7.65
CA LYS A 101 -11.01 -3.51 -8.27
C LYS A 101 -12.24 -4.38 -8.54
N GLN A 102 -12.07 -5.52 -9.21
CA GLN A 102 -13.18 -6.38 -9.61
C GLN A 102 -14.00 -6.94 -8.43
N TYR A 103 -13.33 -7.33 -7.34
CA TYR A 103 -13.98 -8.06 -6.24
C TYR A 103 -14.33 -7.21 -5.03
N TYR A 104 -13.55 -6.15 -4.74
CA TYR A 104 -13.69 -5.35 -3.52
C TYR A 104 -14.07 -3.90 -3.82
N PHE A 105 -13.36 -3.27 -4.76
CA PHE A 105 -13.55 -1.86 -5.11
C PHE A 105 -14.23 -1.70 -6.48
N LYS A 106 -15.44 -2.25 -6.63
CA LYS A 106 -16.13 -2.37 -7.94
C LYS A 106 -16.30 -1.05 -8.67
N ASP A 107 -16.58 0.01 -7.91
CA ASP A 107 -16.84 1.34 -8.45
C ASP A 107 -15.57 2.21 -8.50
N ALA A 108 -14.41 1.68 -8.10
CA ALA A 108 -13.18 2.45 -8.10
C ALA A 108 -12.70 2.77 -9.53
N ASN A 109 -12.16 3.97 -9.67
CA ASN A 109 -11.38 4.31 -10.84
C ASN A 109 -10.02 3.59 -10.78
N THR A 110 -9.46 3.28 -11.95
CA THR A 110 -8.13 2.68 -12.09
C THR A 110 -7.33 3.45 -13.12
N GLU A 111 -6.13 3.89 -12.77
CA GLU A 111 -5.26 4.65 -13.68
C GLU A 111 -3.80 4.25 -13.48
N SER A 112 -3.12 3.96 -14.58
CA SER A 112 -1.68 3.74 -14.59
C SER A 112 -0.96 5.04 -14.90
N PHE A 113 0.20 5.28 -14.27
CA PHE A 113 1.09 6.40 -14.61
C PHE A 113 2.46 5.90 -15.05
N GLU A 114 3.16 6.70 -15.86
CA GLU A 114 4.52 6.41 -16.30
C GLU A 114 5.51 6.71 -15.17
N ILE A 115 6.24 5.69 -14.70
CA ILE A 115 7.12 5.86 -13.53
C ILE A 115 8.27 6.83 -13.80
N THR A 116 8.67 6.97 -15.06
CA THR A 116 9.73 7.90 -15.48
C THR A 116 9.23 9.34 -15.64
N GLU A 117 7.93 9.57 -15.71
CA GLU A 117 7.32 10.87 -15.99
C GLU A 117 6.42 11.33 -14.84
N SER A 118 6.99 12.13 -13.94
CA SER A 118 6.27 12.59 -12.74
C SER A 118 5.09 13.50 -13.05
N GLU A 119 5.11 14.25 -14.16
CA GLU A 119 3.99 15.12 -14.56
C GLU A 119 2.68 14.36 -14.77
N SER A 120 2.74 13.13 -15.28
CA SER A 120 1.56 12.28 -15.49
C SER A 120 0.86 11.95 -14.16
N LEU A 121 1.66 11.63 -13.13
CA LEU A 121 1.18 11.39 -11.79
C LEU A 121 0.61 12.67 -11.17
N LEU A 122 1.31 13.80 -11.33
CA LEU A 122 0.84 15.08 -10.78
C LEU A 122 -0.50 15.50 -11.39
N THR A 123 -0.66 15.39 -12.71
CA THR A 123 -1.93 15.65 -13.41
C THR A 123 -3.04 14.74 -12.86
N THR A 124 -2.76 13.45 -12.68
CA THR A 124 -3.71 12.49 -12.13
C THR A 124 -4.16 12.88 -10.71
N PHE A 125 -3.20 13.25 -9.85
CA PHE A 125 -3.47 13.58 -8.45
C PHE A 125 -4.09 14.97 -8.25
N PHE A 126 -3.58 15.98 -8.95
CA PHE A 126 -3.89 17.38 -8.68
C PHE A 126 -4.97 17.97 -9.59
N ASP A 127 -5.20 17.38 -10.76
CA ASP A 127 -6.24 17.88 -11.65
C ASP A 127 -7.46 16.96 -11.63
N LYS A 128 -7.25 15.65 -11.82
CA LYS A 128 -8.35 14.70 -12.01
C LYS A 128 -8.96 14.20 -10.71
N TYR A 129 -8.13 13.83 -9.74
CA TYR A 129 -8.56 13.20 -8.48
C TYR A 129 -8.26 14.05 -7.24
N PHE A 130 -8.17 15.36 -7.42
CA PHE A 130 -7.92 16.28 -6.33
C PHE A 130 -9.01 16.19 -5.24
N GLY A 131 -8.59 16.12 -3.98
CA GLY A 131 -9.48 16.03 -2.82
C GLY A 131 -10.21 14.68 -2.66
N GLN A 132 -9.94 13.69 -3.51
CA GLN A 132 -10.54 12.35 -3.42
C GLN A 132 -9.64 11.37 -2.65
N ILE A 133 -10.15 10.18 -2.37
CA ILE A 133 -9.36 9.11 -1.74
C ILE A 133 -8.58 8.38 -2.82
N ASN A 134 -7.27 8.60 -2.82
CA ASN A 134 -6.35 8.05 -3.81
C ASN A 134 -5.43 7.03 -3.14
N ILE A 135 -5.41 5.81 -3.68
CA ILE A 135 -4.52 4.72 -3.26
C ILE A 135 -3.45 4.60 -4.34
N LEU A 136 -2.22 4.99 -3.99
CA LEU A 136 -1.07 4.95 -4.89
C LEU A 136 -0.24 3.69 -4.61
N PHE A 137 0.05 2.92 -5.66
CA PHE A 137 0.98 1.80 -5.62
C PHE A 137 2.09 1.98 -6.65
N PHE A 138 3.35 1.83 -6.27
CA PHE A 138 4.47 1.87 -7.21
C PHE A 138 5.63 1.06 -6.69
N GLU A 139 6.49 0.61 -7.60
CA GLU A 139 7.72 -0.11 -7.28
C GLU A 139 8.93 0.78 -7.56
N SER A 140 9.88 0.86 -6.64
CA SER A 140 11.10 1.66 -6.81
C SER A 140 12.27 1.00 -6.07
N SER A 141 13.29 0.50 -6.74
CA SER A 141 13.50 0.45 -8.20
C SER A 141 12.45 -0.40 -8.93
N SER A 142 11.94 0.05 -10.07
CA SER A 142 10.88 -0.65 -10.82
C SER A 142 11.34 -1.94 -11.48
N ASN A 143 10.37 -2.80 -11.84
CA ASN A 143 10.62 -3.99 -12.64
C ASN A 143 10.10 -3.82 -14.08
N PRO A 144 10.88 -4.19 -15.12
CA PRO A 144 12.23 -4.75 -15.08
C PRO A 144 13.35 -3.71 -15.17
N HIS A 145 13.03 -2.43 -15.40
CA HIS A 145 14.03 -1.44 -15.85
C HIS A 145 14.74 -0.69 -14.71
N SER A 146 14.40 -0.96 -13.46
CA SER A 146 15.03 -0.40 -12.27
C SER A 146 14.92 1.14 -12.16
N TYR A 147 13.85 1.73 -12.68
CA TYR A 147 13.62 3.16 -12.53
C TYR A 147 13.37 3.50 -11.06
N VAL A 148 13.99 4.59 -10.61
CA VAL A 148 13.86 5.08 -9.24
C VAL A 148 12.82 6.19 -9.21
N PHE A 149 11.75 5.98 -8.45
CA PHE A 149 10.72 6.99 -8.24
C PHE A 149 11.11 7.92 -7.09
N LEU A 150 11.29 9.21 -7.39
CA LEU A 150 11.65 10.23 -6.40
C LEU A 150 10.41 10.69 -5.61
N THR A 151 10.17 10.06 -4.46
CA THR A 151 9.04 10.38 -3.56
C THR A 151 9.03 11.81 -3.01
N LEU A 152 10.15 12.54 -3.10
CA LEU A 152 10.24 13.97 -2.77
C LEU A 152 9.26 14.84 -3.55
N ILE A 153 8.87 14.42 -4.77
CA ILE A 153 7.85 15.09 -5.60
C ILE A 153 6.49 15.14 -4.89
N LEU A 154 6.27 14.23 -3.94
CA LEU A 154 5.04 14.15 -3.18
C LEU A 154 5.11 14.86 -1.81
N SER A 155 6.21 15.57 -1.52
CA SER A 155 6.47 16.10 -0.18
C SER A 155 6.03 17.57 0.04
N ARG A 156 5.53 17.78 1.27
CA ARG A 156 5.07 18.99 1.98
C ARG A 156 3.64 19.50 1.76
N ASP A 157 3.23 19.92 0.57
CA ASP A 157 1.88 20.52 0.43
C ASP A 157 0.77 19.48 0.22
N TYR A 158 1.14 18.24 -0.12
CA TYR A 158 0.20 17.23 -0.63
C TYR A 158 0.14 15.93 0.18
N ALA A 159 0.96 15.82 1.23
CA ALA A 159 1.02 14.64 2.10
C ALA A 159 -0.32 14.33 2.80
N ASN A 160 -1.22 15.32 2.93
CA ASN A 160 -2.57 15.12 3.49
C ASN A 160 -3.52 14.36 2.53
N TYR A 161 -3.22 14.34 1.22
CA TYR A 161 -4.06 13.76 0.18
C TYR A 161 -3.54 12.42 -0.34
N LEU A 162 -2.27 12.10 -0.07
CA LEU A 162 -1.61 10.86 -0.47
C LEU A 162 -1.57 9.89 0.70
N ARG A 163 -2.29 8.77 0.58
CA ARG A 163 -2.24 7.69 1.56
C ARG A 163 -1.50 6.51 0.93
N TYR A 164 -0.21 6.42 1.26
CA TYR A 164 0.69 5.42 0.72
C TYR A 164 0.38 4.02 1.23
N CYS A 165 0.46 3.07 0.32
CA CYS A 165 0.63 1.66 0.60
C CYS A 165 1.99 1.28 0.00
N MET A 166 2.97 0.97 0.85
CA MET A 166 4.20 0.29 0.43
C MET A 166 3.92 -1.20 0.25
#